data_AF-A0AAF0C5N4-F1
#
_entry.id   AF-A0AAF0C5N4-F1
#
_cell.length_a   1.000
_cell.length_b   1.000
_cell.length_c   1.000
_cell.angle_alpha   90.00
_cell.angle_beta   90.00
_cell.angle_gamma   90.00
#
_symmetry.space_group_name_H-M   'P 1'
#
loop_
_entity.id
_entity.type
_entity.pdbx_description
1 polymer ?
#
loop_
_entity_poly.entity_id
_entity_poly.type
_entity_poly.pdbx_seq_one_letter_code
_entity_poly.pdbx_strand_id
1 'polypeptide(L)'
;MTANNPQKNNSKKSTRVCEQELLDVIGVNATLALERAFSASYLYIPARAPSKAIINAVGLTAAMKLVDHFGCGDIWVPKSLLTKYRNISICEEKDQGKTLPELAQKFKTGIPNIRRILKQKGIQA
;
A
#
# COMPACT_ATOMS: atom_id res chain seq x y z
N MET A 1 -12.50 -53.33 6.02
CA MET A 1 -13.13 -52.00 6.03
C MET A 1 -12.12 -50.98 6.53
N THR A 2 -11.38 -50.32 5.63
CA THR A 2 -10.43 -49.26 5.99
C THR A 2 -10.31 -48.32 4.80
N ALA A 3 -10.96 -47.16 4.87
CA ALA A 3 -10.73 -46.07 3.92
C ALA A 3 -10.03 -44.94 4.69
N ASN A 4 -8.70 -44.89 4.57
CA ASN A 4 -7.90 -43.79 5.07
C ASN A 4 -8.03 -42.60 4.12
N ASN A 5 -8.42 -41.49 4.73
CA ASN A 5 -8.48 -40.14 4.18
C ASN A 5 -7.07 -39.63 3.84
N PRO A 6 -6.84 -38.99 2.68
CA PRO A 6 -5.74 -38.06 2.53
C PRO A 6 -6.27 -36.63 2.64
N GLN A 7 -6.12 -36.03 3.81
CA GLN A 7 -6.17 -34.57 3.98
C GLN A 7 -5.16 -33.94 3.01
N LYS A 8 -5.68 -33.23 2.00
CA LYS A 8 -4.88 -32.38 1.13
C LYS A 8 -4.33 -31.21 1.94
N ASN A 9 -3.10 -31.36 2.41
CA ASN A 9 -2.26 -30.28 2.91
C ASN A 9 -1.92 -29.32 1.77
N ASN A 10 -2.79 -28.35 1.51
CA ASN A 10 -2.41 -27.17 0.73
C ASN A 10 -1.55 -26.28 1.62
N SER A 11 -0.22 -26.45 1.52
CA SER A 11 0.74 -25.48 2.05
C SER A 11 0.52 -24.14 1.36
N LYS A 12 -0.27 -23.24 1.98
CA LYS A 12 -0.41 -21.87 1.51
C LYS A 12 0.96 -21.20 1.55
N LYS A 13 1.61 -21.06 0.39
CA LYS A 13 2.77 -20.20 0.22
C LYS A 13 2.33 -18.80 0.63
N SER A 14 2.78 -18.32 1.79
CA SER A 14 2.67 -16.92 2.18
C SER A 14 3.65 -16.15 1.33
N THR A 15 3.28 -15.88 0.08
CA THR A 15 4.03 -15.03 -0.81
C THR A 15 3.78 -13.61 -0.32
N ARG A 16 4.68 -13.09 0.52
CA ARG A 16 4.66 -11.68 0.90
C ARG A 16 4.86 -10.87 -0.37
N VAL A 17 3.76 -10.36 -0.93
CA VAL A 17 3.80 -9.48 -2.09
C VAL A 17 4.66 -8.27 -1.75
N CYS A 18 5.64 -7.97 -2.61
CA CYS A 18 6.49 -6.81 -2.41
C CYS A 18 5.77 -5.55 -2.92
N GLU A 19 6.08 -4.39 -2.32
CA GLU A 19 5.51 -3.09 -2.72
C GLU A 19 5.67 -2.85 -4.23
N GLN A 20 6.82 -3.23 -4.81
CA GLN A 20 7.11 -3.06 -6.22
C GLN A 20 6.18 -3.89 -7.11
N GLU A 21 5.91 -5.14 -6.75
CA GLU A 21 5.02 -6.01 -7.53
C GLU A 21 3.59 -5.47 -7.56
N LEU A 22 3.11 -4.90 -6.45
CA LEU A 22 1.81 -4.20 -6.43
C LEU A 22 1.80 -3.00 -7.39
N LEU A 23 2.86 -2.18 -7.35
CA LEU A 23 3.00 -1.04 -8.26
C LEU A 23 3.00 -1.48 -9.72
N ASP A 24 3.67 -2.58 -10.05
CA ASP A 24 3.78 -3.07 -11.42
C ASP A 24 2.43 -3.61 -11.94
N VAL A 25 1.63 -4.26 -11.08
CA VAL A 25 0.34 -4.86 -11.47
C VAL A 25 -0.76 -3.81 -11.61
N ILE A 26 -0.97 -2.98 -10.58
CA ILE A 26 -2.11 -2.05 -10.55
C ILE A 26 -1.74 -0.59 -10.74
N GLY A 27 -0.44 -0.26 -10.72
CA GLY A 27 0.04 1.11 -10.83
C GLY A 27 0.03 1.86 -9.49
N VAL A 28 0.75 2.98 -9.47
CA VAL A 28 0.93 3.84 -8.30
C VAL A 28 -0.39 4.30 -7.70
N ASN A 29 -1.27 4.89 -8.51
CA ASN A 29 -2.50 5.52 -8.01
C ASN A 29 -3.46 4.50 -7.37
N ALA A 30 -3.59 3.33 -8.00
CA ALA A 30 -4.40 2.24 -7.46
C ALA A 30 -3.76 1.68 -6.18
N THR A 31 -2.42 1.54 -6.14
CA THR A 31 -1.72 1.07 -4.93
C THR A 31 -1.91 2.05 -3.77
N LEU A 32 -1.84 3.36 -4.02
CA LEU A 32 -2.13 4.38 -3.01
C LEU A 32 -3.57 4.32 -2.52
N ALA A 33 -4.53 4.09 -3.42
CA ALA A 33 -5.93 3.95 -3.05
C ALA A 33 -6.19 2.67 -2.23
N LEU A 34 -5.52 1.57 -2.58
CA LEU A 34 -5.52 0.32 -1.82
C LEU A 34 -4.95 0.53 -0.41
N GLU A 35 -3.81 1.21 -0.31
CA GLU A 35 -3.16 1.53 0.96
C GLU A 35 -4.06 2.41 1.85
N ARG A 36 -4.74 3.41 1.28
CA ARG A 36 -5.70 4.23 2.03
C ARG A 36 -6.87 3.43 2.58
N ALA A 37 -7.40 2.48 1.81
CA ALA A 37 -8.56 1.69 2.19
C ALA A 37 -8.25 0.59 3.21
N PHE A 38 -7.08 -0.05 3.10
CA PHE A 38 -6.77 -1.27 3.89
C PHE A 38 -5.58 -1.13 4.84
N SER A 39 -4.72 -0.13 4.67
CA SER A 39 -3.68 0.32 5.63
C SER A 39 -2.91 -0.76 6.42
N ALA A 40 -1.76 -1.22 5.93
CA ALA A 40 -0.89 -2.18 6.62
C ALA A 40 -1.63 -3.43 7.12
N SER A 41 -2.41 -4.05 6.24
CA SER A 41 -3.15 -5.28 6.56
C SER A 41 -2.96 -6.33 5.48
N TYR A 42 -3.22 -7.58 5.87
CA TYR A 42 -3.37 -8.66 4.91
C TYR A 42 -4.76 -8.59 4.29
N LEU A 43 -4.78 -8.57 2.96
CA LEU A 43 -5.99 -8.52 2.15
C LEU A 43 -6.08 -9.83 1.36
N TYR A 44 -7.14 -10.59 1.61
CA TYR A 44 -7.44 -11.78 0.80
C TYR A 44 -7.94 -11.37 -0.58
N ILE A 45 -7.33 -11.95 -1.63
CA ILE A 45 -7.72 -11.75 -3.02
C ILE A 45 -8.47 -13.01 -3.52
N PRO A 46 -9.79 -12.90 -3.78
CA PRO A 46 -10.57 -14.04 -4.24
C PRO A 46 -10.11 -14.52 -5.63
N ALA A 47 -10.30 -15.82 -5.89
CA ALA A 47 -9.82 -16.49 -7.10
C ALA A 47 -10.50 -16.07 -8.41
N ARG A 48 -11.75 -15.60 -8.35
CA ARG A 48 -12.63 -15.50 -9.53
C ARG A 48 -13.12 -14.09 -9.81
N ALA A 49 -13.35 -13.31 -8.78
CA ALA A 49 -13.89 -11.96 -8.90
C ALA A 49 -13.47 -11.11 -7.71
N PRO A 50 -13.13 -9.83 -7.91
CA PRO A 50 -12.73 -8.97 -6.83
C PRO A 50 -13.91 -8.70 -5.90
N SER A 51 -13.62 -8.52 -4.60
CA SER A 51 -14.66 -8.14 -3.64
C SER A 51 -15.10 -6.69 -3.89
N LYS A 52 -16.34 -6.36 -3.49
CA LYS A 52 -16.86 -4.99 -3.57
C LYS A 52 -15.95 -3.99 -2.84
N ALA A 53 -15.32 -4.39 -1.74
CA ALA A 53 -14.39 -3.53 -1.01
C ALA A 53 -13.16 -3.17 -1.85
N ILE A 54 -12.58 -4.14 -2.57
CA ILE A 54 -11.43 -3.91 -3.45
C ILE A 54 -11.85 -3.04 -4.65
N ILE A 55 -13.00 -3.33 -5.27
CA ILE A 55 -13.53 -2.52 -6.38
C ILE A 55 -13.75 -1.07 -5.95
N ASN A 56 -14.34 -0.85 -4.78
CA ASN A 56 -14.58 0.50 -4.26
C ASN A 56 -13.28 1.24 -3.94
N ALA A 57 -12.22 0.52 -3.57
CA ALA A 57 -10.93 1.13 -3.25
C ALA A 57 -10.14 1.52 -4.50
N VAL A 58 -10.03 0.63 -5.50
CA VAL A 58 -9.10 0.81 -6.62
C VAL A 58 -9.76 0.89 -8.01
N GLY A 59 -11.08 0.72 -8.07
CA GLY A 59 -11.84 0.59 -9.31
C GLY A 59 -11.82 -0.82 -9.89
N LEU A 60 -12.81 -1.14 -10.72
CA LEU A 60 -13.00 -2.50 -11.27
C LEU A 60 -11.79 -2.99 -12.05
N THR A 61 -11.21 -2.16 -12.91
CA THR A 61 -10.08 -2.55 -13.77
C THR A 61 -8.86 -2.96 -12.96
N ALA A 62 -8.46 -2.16 -11.95
CA ALA A 62 -7.33 -2.51 -11.09
C ALA A 62 -7.65 -3.70 -10.19
N ALA A 63 -8.89 -3.80 -9.71
CA ALA A 63 -9.33 -4.93 -8.91
C ALA A 63 -9.29 -6.26 -9.66
N MET A 64 -9.63 -6.27 -10.95
CA MET A 64 -9.49 -7.45 -11.80
C MET A 64 -8.03 -7.86 -11.97
N LYS A 65 -7.11 -6.91 -12.22
CA LYS A 65 -5.67 -7.21 -12.30
C LYS A 65 -5.12 -7.84 -11.01
N LEU A 66 -5.62 -7.41 -9.84
CA LEU A 66 -5.26 -8.06 -8.57
C LEU A 66 -5.71 -9.51 -8.53
N VAL A 67 -6.93 -9.81 -8.98
CA VAL A 67 -7.45 -11.19 -9.02
C VAL A 67 -6.66 -12.04 -10.01
N ASP A 68 -6.37 -11.51 -11.19
CA ASP A 68 -5.65 -12.24 -12.23
C ASP A 68 -4.22 -12.60 -11.79
N HIS A 69 -3.56 -11.71 -11.06
CA HIS A 69 -2.16 -11.89 -10.64
C HIS A 69 -2.00 -12.55 -9.27
N PHE A 70 -2.85 -12.20 -8.30
CA PHE A 70 -2.73 -12.63 -6.88
C PHE A 70 -3.88 -13.51 -6.39
N GLY A 71 -4.78 -13.95 -7.28
CA GLY A 71 -5.94 -14.76 -6.93
C GLY A 71 -5.59 -15.99 -6.07
N CYS A 72 -6.50 -16.35 -5.17
CA CYS A 72 -6.31 -17.42 -4.16
C CYS A 72 -5.26 -17.13 -3.08
N GLY A 73 -4.77 -15.89 -2.95
CA GLY A 73 -3.72 -15.50 -2.01
C GLY A 73 -4.10 -14.37 -1.07
N ASP A 74 -3.41 -14.29 0.06
CA ASP A 74 -3.39 -13.10 0.92
C ASP A 74 -2.22 -12.21 0.50
N ILE A 75 -2.49 -10.95 0.22
CA ILE A 75 -1.46 -9.96 -0.10
C ILE A 75 -1.26 -9.01 1.07
N TRP A 76 -0.02 -8.58 1.29
CA TRP A 76 0.25 -7.51 2.26
C TRP A 76 0.07 -6.15 1.59
N VAL A 77 -0.81 -5.32 2.13
CA VAL A 77 -0.98 -3.94 1.66
C VAL A 77 0.06 -3.06 2.35
N PRO A 78 1.04 -2.47 1.63
CA PRO A 78 2.11 -1.67 2.23
C PRO A 78 1.57 -0.38 2.84
N LYS A 79 2.28 0.20 3.83
CA LYS A 79 2.05 1.56 4.36
C LYS A 79 3.17 2.56 3.98
N SER A 80 4.12 2.06 3.21
CA SER A 80 5.35 2.76 2.85
C SER A 80 5.10 3.77 1.74
N LEU A 81 4.15 3.55 0.84
CA LEU A 81 3.93 4.46 -0.30
C LEU A 81 3.26 5.77 0.15
N LEU A 82 2.20 5.75 0.96
CA LEU A 82 1.64 7.01 1.47
C LEU A 82 2.68 7.79 2.28
N THR A 83 3.52 7.09 3.03
CA THR A 83 4.61 7.72 3.79
C THR A 83 5.63 8.37 2.86
N LYS A 84 6.04 7.68 1.78
CA LYS A 84 6.96 8.21 0.77
C LYS A 84 6.36 9.43 0.06
N TYR A 85 5.12 9.34 -0.41
CA TYR A 85 4.42 10.45 -1.07
C TYR A 85 4.25 11.65 -0.15
N ARG A 86 3.83 11.44 1.10
CA ARG A 86 3.76 12.51 2.10
C ARG A 86 5.11 13.20 2.29
N ASN A 87 6.19 12.43 2.39
CA ASN A 87 7.53 12.99 2.55
C ASN A 87 7.99 13.78 1.31
N ILE A 88 7.65 13.32 0.10
CA ILE A 88 7.91 14.04 -1.15
C ILE A 88 7.17 15.38 -1.14
N SER A 89 5.86 15.37 -0.87
CA SER A 89 5.06 16.61 -0.82
C SER A 89 5.53 17.58 0.27
N ILE A 90 5.99 17.08 1.42
CA ILE A 90 6.61 17.93 2.45
C ILE A 90 7.85 18.66 1.91
N CYS A 91 8.67 17.98 1.11
CA CYS A 91 9.87 18.58 0.52
C CYS A 91 9.51 19.60 -0.56
N GLU A 92 8.62 19.24 -1.48
CA GLU A 92 8.15 20.14 -2.56
C GLU A 92 7.52 21.42 -2.00
N GLU A 93 6.68 21.32 -0.98
CA GLU A 93 6.06 22.49 -0.36
C GLU A 93 7.06 23.32 0.45
N LYS A 94 8.08 22.70 1.05
CA LYS A 94 9.18 23.42 1.68
C LYS A 94 9.97 24.23 0.65
N ASP A 95 10.24 23.65 -0.52
CA ASP A 95 10.93 24.33 -1.62
C ASP A 95 10.08 25.47 -2.20
N GLN A 96 8.75 25.37 -2.13
CA GLN A 96 7.81 26.44 -2.45
C GLN A 96 7.73 27.53 -1.35
N GLY A 97 8.53 27.45 -0.29
CA GLY A 97 8.64 28.46 0.75
C GLY A 97 7.73 28.26 1.95
N LYS A 98 7.02 27.13 2.09
CA LYS A 98 6.22 26.85 3.28
C LYS A 98 7.08 26.71 4.54
N THR A 99 6.58 27.24 5.64
CA THR A 99 7.23 27.19 6.95
C THR A 99 6.99 25.85 7.64
N LEU A 100 7.86 25.48 8.58
CA LEU A 100 7.71 24.23 9.35
C LEU A 100 6.37 24.12 10.11
N PRO A 101 5.84 25.19 10.74
CA PRO A 101 4.51 25.14 11.37
C PRO A 101 3.37 24.87 10.37
N GLU A 102 3.40 25.48 9.19
CA GLU A 102 2.38 25.26 8.14
C GLU A 102 2.41 23.80 7.66
N LEU A 103 3.61 23.26 7.41
CA LEU A 103 3.78 21.86 7.03
C LEU A 103 3.32 20.92 8.15
N ALA A 104 3.61 21.25 9.41
CA ALA A 104 3.19 20.44 10.57
C ALA A 104 1.67 20.37 10.70
N GLN A 105 0.99 21.50 10.53
CA GLN A 105 -0.46 21.57 10.56
C GLN A 105 -1.07 20.81 9.38
N LYS A 106 -0.58 21.04 8.16
CA LYS A 106 -1.11 20.43 6.93
C LYS A 106 -0.97 18.91 6.92
N PHE A 107 0.22 18.42 7.23
CA PHE A 107 0.53 16.98 7.18
C PHE A 107 0.30 16.26 8.50
N LYS A 108 -0.25 16.96 9.52
CA LYS A 108 -0.54 16.44 10.87
C LYS A 108 0.65 15.66 11.44
N THR A 109 1.84 16.24 11.32
CA THR A 109 3.09 15.61 11.76
C THR A 109 3.95 16.61 12.52
N GLY A 110 4.64 16.16 13.56
CA GLY A 110 5.43 17.06 14.40
C GLY A 110 6.62 17.68 13.65
N ILE A 111 6.93 18.92 13.98
CA ILE A 111 8.10 19.67 13.44
C ILE A 111 9.41 18.85 13.52
N PRO A 112 9.72 18.10 14.61
CA PRO A 112 10.93 17.27 14.64
C PRO A 112 10.99 16.21 13.53
N ASN A 113 9.85 15.60 13.19
CA ASN A 113 9.77 14.61 12.13
C ASN A 113 9.93 15.26 10.74
N ILE A 114 9.37 16.45 10.53
CA ILE A 114 9.56 17.24 9.30
C ILE A 114 11.03 17.57 9.11
N ARG A 115 11.68 18.12 10.14
CA ARG A 115 13.11 18.44 10.11
C ARG A 115 13.95 17.20 9.76
N ARG A 116 13.61 16.04 10.33
CA ARG A 116 14.27 14.76 9.99
C ARG A 116 14.08 14.39 8.51
N ILE A 117 12.87 14.52 7.97
CA ILE A 117 12.56 14.24 6.56
C ILE A 117 13.37 15.17 5.63
N LEU A 118 13.36 16.47 5.91
CA LEU A 118 14.09 17.47 5.11
C LEU A 118 15.61 17.21 5.14
N LYS A 119 16.17 16.91 6.32
CA LYS A 119 17.58 16.57 6.48
C LYS A 119 17.98 15.33 5.67
N GLN A 120 17.14 14.29 5.63
CA GLN A 120 17.38 13.09 4.82
C GLN A 120 17.41 13.38 3.30
N LYS A 121 16.79 14.49 2.87
CA LYS A 121 16.74 14.94 1.47
C LYS A 121 17.72 16.06 1.16
N GLY A 122 18.54 16.50 2.13
CA GLY A 122 19.50 17.59 1.95
C GLY A 122 18.86 18.98 1.89
N ILE A 123 17.60 19.13 2.30
CA ILE A 123 16.88 20.41 2.29
C ILE A 123 17.07 21.11 3.64
N GLN A 124 17.37 22.41 3.61
CA GLN A 124 17.50 23.21 4.82
C GLN A 124 16.11 23.46 5.43
N ALA A 125 15.98 23.07 6.70
CA ALA A 125 14.75 23.19 7.48
C ALA A 125 14.46 24.63 7.88
#